data_AF-A0A956DR69-F1
#
_entry.id   AF-A0A956DR69-F1
#
_cell.length_a   1.000
_cell.length_b   1.000
_cell.length_c   1.000
_cell.angle_alpha   90.00
_cell.angle_beta   90.00
_cell.angle_gamma   90.00
#
_symmetry.space_group_name_H-M   'P 1'
#
loop_
_entity.id
_entity.type
_entity.pdbx_description
1 polymer ?
#
loop_
_entity_poly.entity_id
_entity_poly.type
_entity_poly.pdbx_seq_one_letter_code
_entity_poly.pdbx_strand_id
1 'polypeptide(L)'
;CQDCNDNNPNNFPGNAEACDGQDNNCNGLADAPGGELDGDNDGALACNDCDDANPNRYPGKAEVCDGVDNNCNGLLDAPGGEVDVDMDGSLSCQDCNDNNPNNFPGNMEICDGQDNNCNGIADFPGGEIDADNDGSLSCFDCNDSNPNNFPGNMEVCDGMDNNCNGMADYPGETVDQDNDGVVACLDCADNNPARFPGNPEICDGIDNNCNGVPDFPGETTDADNDGSLACADCADNNPNRFPGNTEICDGIDNNCNSAVDQAEVPAIVMCGNLPNATEECYGSLGCGINTCSTNYYDVNSQYTDGCECLVAPAPITTGNSCANAISVGTLLDSAAASATRSGNAPVAGREIWYVFTGQDDNQTTETGGDEYHVDVRFLVNAGYAIDVYRGGCPGSGTQVANGETSVFDWFTDFPKTTSGCTLGGSCGEGNCLPGNVDNRNTCNNDTATYHVRVYRPSNTATCSSYTLQFSNGVY
;
A
#
# COMPACT_ATOMS: atom_id res chain seq x y z
N CYS A 1 -27.43 -93.57 101.79
CA CYS A 1 -27.31 -92.21 101.28
C CYS A 1 -26.14 -92.19 100.32
N GLN A 2 -26.40 -92.15 99.02
CA GLN A 2 -25.35 -91.90 98.02
C GLN A 2 -25.73 -90.70 97.16
N ASP A 3 -26.59 -89.81 97.66
CA ASP A 3 -26.75 -88.46 97.15
C ASP A 3 -25.50 -87.67 97.58
N CYS A 4 -24.86 -86.96 96.64
CA CYS A 4 -23.66 -86.15 96.88
C CYS A 4 -23.99 -84.68 97.15
N ASN A 5 -25.23 -84.25 96.98
CA ASN A 5 -25.72 -82.92 97.35
C ASN A 5 -27.20 -82.97 97.75
N ASP A 6 -27.47 -83.16 99.04
CA ASP A 6 -28.83 -83.27 99.61
C ASP A 6 -29.75 -82.04 99.34
N ASN A 7 -29.21 -80.92 98.86
CA ASN A 7 -29.97 -79.71 98.52
C ASN A 7 -30.26 -79.57 97.01
N ASN A 8 -29.70 -80.44 96.15
CA ASN A 8 -29.93 -80.44 94.71
C ASN A 8 -30.49 -81.81 94.27
N PRO A 9 -31.77 -81.90 93.88
CA PRO A 9 -32.38 -83.17 93.46
C PRO A 9 -31.77 -83.75 92.17
N ASN A 10 -30.93 -83.01 91.46
CA ASN A 10 -30.24 -83.47 90.25
C ASN A 10 -28.90 -84.17 90.53
N ASN A 11 -28.46 -84.27 91.79
CA ASN A 11 -27.15 -84.85 92.12
C ASN A 11 -27.33 -86.21 92.80
N PHE A 12 -27.42 -87.30 92.01
CA PHE A 12 -27.63 -88.65 92.53
C PHE A 12 -26.92 -89.73 91.69
N PRO A 13 -26.65 -90.91 92.28
CA PRO A 13 -25.86 -91.95 91.62
C PRO A 13 -26.43 -92.37 90.27
N GLY A 14 -25.61 -92.26 89.23
CA GLY A 14 -25.97 -92.66 87.87
C GLY A 14 -26.93 -91.71 87.15
N ASN A 15 -27.14 -90.49 87.64
CA ASN A 15 -27.72 -89.43 86.83
C ASN A 15 -26.81 -89.09 85.63
N ALA A 16 -27.35 -88.40 84.63
CA ALA A 16 -26.51 -87.79 83.59
C ALA A 16 -25.89 -86.50 84.12
N GLU A 17 -24.61 -86.28 83.82
CA GLU A 17 -23.95 -84.99 84.05
C GLU A 17 -24.56 -83.92 83.13
N ALA A 18 -24.83 -82.77 83.72
CA ALA A 18 -25.27 -81.55 83.08
C ALA A 18 -24.15 -80.51 83.20
N CYS A 19 -24.06 -79.60 82.23
CA CYS A 19 -23.06 -78.54 82.24
C CYS A 19 -23.43 -77.46 83.28
N ASP A 20 -23.24 -77.76 84.57
CA ASP A 20 -23.61 -76.89 85.69
C ASP A 20 -22.52 -76.77 86.77
N GLY A 21 -21.36 -77.40 86.54
CA GLY A 21 -20.19 -77.36 87.42
C GLY A 21 -20.35 -78.23 88.67
N GLN A 22 -21.34 -79.12 88.70
CA GLN A 22 -21.59 -80.03 89.81
C GLN A 22 -21.46 -81.49 89.36
N ASP A 23 -20.96 -82.34 90.25
CA ASP A 23 -20.97 -83.80 90.09
C ASP A 23 -22.42 -84.30 90.22
N ASN A 24 -23.14 -84.43 89.10
CA ASN A 24 -24.56 -84.81 89.11
C ASN A 24 -24.76 -86.32 89.29
N ASN A 25 -23.77 -87.14 88.94
CA ASN A 25 -23.84 -88.60 89.00
C ASN A 25 -23.14 -89.21 90.23
N CYS A 26 -22.50 -88.37 91.05
CA CYS A 26 -21.80 -88.69 92.29
C CYS A 26 -20.62 -89.67 92.12
N ASN A 27 -19.90 -89.62 90.99
CA ASN A 27 -18.71 -90.44 90.74
C ASN A 27 -17.40 -89.79 91.28
N GLY A 28 -17.48 -88.57 91.79
CA GLY A 28 -16.36 -87.79 92.31
C GLY A 28 -15.74 -86.81 91.31
N LEU A 29 -16.32 -86.65 90.12
CA LEU A 29 -15.88 -85.74 89.06
C LEU A 29 -17.09 -84.96 88.53
N ALA A 30 -16.93 -83.66 88.35
CA ALA A 30 -17.79 -82.87 87.47
C ALA A 30 -17.27 -83.10 86.04
N ASP A 31 -17.84 -84.11 85.36
CA ASP A 31 -17.37 -84.62 84.09
C ASP A 31 -18.44 -84.64 83.00
N ALA A 32 -19.27 -83.59 82.94
CA ALA A 32 -20.23 -83.41 81.85
C ALA A 32 -19.58 -83.56 80.46
N PRO A 33 -20.30 -84.14 79.48
CA PRO A 33 -19.81 -84.21 78.10
C PRO A 33 -19.40 -82.82 77.59
N GLY A 34 -18.14 -82.65 77.21
CA GLY A 34 -17.56 -81.35 76.84
C GLY A 34 -16.59 -80.76 77.88
N GLY A 35 -16.61 -81.26 79.12
CA GLY A 35 -15.77 -80.80 80.23
C GLY A 35 -16.42 -79.67 81.03
N GLU A 36 -16.13 -79.60 82.33
CA GLU A 36 -16.69 -78.58 83.25
C GLU A 36 -15.61 -77.76 83.96
N LEU A 37 -14.41 -77.75 83.39
CA LEU A 37 -13.37 -76.83 83.83
C LEU A 37 -13.57 -75.51 83.07
N ASP A 38 -13.28 -74.41 83.74
CA ASP A 38 -13.11 -73.08 83.15
C ASP A 38 -11.62 -72.94 82.81
N GLY A 39 -11.27 -73.18 81.54
CA GLY A 39 -9.89 -73.31 81.08
C GLY A 39 -9.14 -71.98 80.97
N ASP A 40 -9.85 -70.88 80.75
CA ASP A 40 -9.29 -69.54 80.53
C ASP A 40 -9.67 -68.48 81.56
N ASN A 41 -10.55 -68.84 82.51
CA ASN A 41 -11.02 -68.05 83.65
C ASN A 41 -11.95 -66.88 83.28
N ASP A 42 -12.76 -67.01 82.23
CA ASP A 42 -13.81 -66.05 81.90
C ASP A 42 -15.16 -66.32 82.60
N GLY A 43 -15.27 -67.47 83.28
CA GLY A 43 -16.43 -67.89 84.04
C GLY A 43 -17.43 -68.75 83.28
N ALA A 44 -17.18 -69.07 82.01
CA ALA A 44 -17.87 -70.14 81.29
C ALA A 44 -17.23 -71.51 81.61
N LEU A 45 -18.05 -72.56 81.57
CA LEU A 45 -17.56 -73.94 81.68
C LEU A 45 -17.31 -74.47 80.27
N ALA A 46 -16.26 -75.27 80.05
CA ALA A 46 -15.89 -75.79 78.73
C ALA A 46 -17.06 -76.38 77.90
N CYS A 47 -18.04 -77.00 78.54
CA CYS A 47 -19.23 -77.57 77.89
C CYS A 47 -20.25 -76.54 77.36
N ASN A 48 -20.21 -75.29 77.82
CA ASN A 48 -21.00 -74.17 77.32
C ASN A 48 -20.13 -73.09 76.63
N ASP A 49 -18.81 -73.29 76.63
CA ASP A 49 -17.84 -72.39 76.04
C ASP A 49 -17.53 -72.80 74.59
N CYS A 50 -17.54 -71.84 73.66
CA CYS A 50 -17.16 -72.09 72.28
C CYS A 50 -15.64 -72.04 72.05
N ASP A 51 -14.85 -71.64 73.04
CA ASP A 51 -13.38 -71.67 73.11
C ASP A 51 -12.83 -71.61 74.54
N ASP A 52 -12.82 -72.75 75.25
CA ASP A 52 -12.31 -72.87 76.63
C ASP A 52 -10.81 -72.51 76.84
N ALA A 53 -10.14 -71.97 75.81
CA ALA A 53 -8.77 -71.46 75.86
C ALA A 53 -8.67 -69.95 75.57
N ASN A 54 -9.78 -69.27 75.27
CA ASN A 54 -9.81 -67.86 74.88
C ASN A 54 -10.87 -67.08 75.68
N PRO A 55 -10.44 -66.28 76.68
CA PRO A 55 -11.36 -65.62 77.62
C PRO A 55 -12.15 -64.46 76.98
N ASN A 56 -12.02 -64.31 75.65
CA ASN A 56 -12.82 -63.39 74.87
C ASN A 56 -13.99 -64.05 74.15
N ARG A 57 -14.20 -65.36 74.30
CA ARG A 57 -15.18 -66.12 73.52
C ARG A 57 -16.07 -66.97 74.43
N TYR A 58 -17.12 -66.39 74.99
CA TYR A 58 -18.01 -67.06 75.93
C TYR A 58 -19.46 -66.60 75.83
N PRO A 59 -20.44 -67.40 76.30
CA PRO A 59 -21.86 -67.05 76.28
C PRO A 59 -22.18 -65.65 76.80
N GLY A 60 -22.74 -64.81 75.92
CA GLY A 60 -23.20 -63.46 76.27
C GLY A 60 -22.13 -62.37 76.29
N LYS A 61 -20.90 -62.66 75.83
CA LYS A 61 -19.92 -61.64 75.47
C LYS A 61 -20.47 -60.71 74.36
N ALA A 62 -19.91 -59.51 74.20
CA ALA A 62 -20.23 -58.67 73.05
C ALA A 62 -19.36 -59.08 71.86
N GLU A 63 -19.98 -59.27 70.70
CA GLU A 63 -19.26 -59.47 69.44
C GLU A 63 -18.35 -58.27 69.13
N VAL A 64 -17.14 -58.58 68.68
CA VAL A 64 -16.19 -57.65 68.11
C VAL A 64 -15.92 -58.04 66.67
N CYS A 65 -15.60 -57.07 65.82
CA CYS A 65 -15.36 -57.29 64.40
C CYS A 65 -14.02 -58.04 64.16
N ASP A 66 -14.01 -59.35 64.37
CA ASP A 66 -12.83 -60.22 64.21
C ASP A 66 -13.13 -61.51 63.40
N GLY A 67 -14.37 -61.69 62.95
CA GLY A 67 -14.80 -62.83 62.14
C GLY A 67 -15.01 -64.10 62.97
N VAL A 68 -15.13 -63.98 64.29
CA VAL A 68 -15.27 -65.08 65.22
C VAL A 68 -16.47 -64.85 66.13
N ASP A 69 -17.33 -65.87 66.27
CA ASP A 69 -18.44 -65.86 67.23
C ASP A 69 -17.87 -65.76 68.66
N ASN A 70 -17.93 -64.56 69.25
CA ASN A 70 -17.41 -64.25 70.56
C ASN A 70 -18.40 -64.58 71.68
N ASN A 71 -19.70 -64.65 71.38
CA ASN A 71 -20.76 -64.80 72.37
C ASN A 71 -21.42 -66.18 72.36
N CYS A 72 -20.93 -67.08 71.49
CA CYS A 72 -21.33 -68.47 71.34
C CYS A 72 -22.81 -68.66 70.97
N ASN A 73 -23.45 -67.70 70.30
CA ASN A 73 -24.85 -67.82 69.85
C ASN A 73 -24.98 -68.50 68.47
N GLY A 74 -23.87 -68.81 67.80
CA GLY A 74 -23.81 -69.41 66.47
C GLY A 74 -23.96 -68.44 65.30
N LEU A 75 -23.85 -67.13 65.55
CA LEU A 75 -23.97 -66.05 64.57
C LEU A 75 -22.70 -65.19 64.62
N LEU A 76 -22.32 -64.65 63.46
CA LEU A 76 -21.28 -63.62 63.34
C LEU A 76 -21.99 -62.26 63.20
N ASP A 77 -22.43 -61.71 64.34
CA ASP A 77 -23.35 -60.59 64.41
C ASP A 77 -22.79 -59.36 65.13
N ALA A 78 -21.48 -59.11 65.00
CA ALA A 78 -20.87 -57.86 65.42
C ALA A 78 -21.61 -56.64 64.84
N PRO A 79 -21.67 -55.50 65.55
CA PRO A 79 -22.24 -54.29 65.01
C PRO A 79 -21.58 -53.91 63.66
N GLY A 80 -22.38 -53.85 62.59
CA GLY A 80 -21.89 -53.65 61.22
C GLY A 80 -21.83 -54.93 60.37
N GLY A 81 -21.92 -56.12 60.99
CA GLY A 81 -21.88 -57.42 60.32
C GLY A 81 -20.46 -57.91 60.04
N GLU A 82 -20.25 -59.23 60.03
CA GLU A 82 -18.92 -59.85 59.85
C GLU A 82 -18.87 -60.78 58.64
N VAL A 83 -19.60 -60.40 57.59
CA VAL A 83 -19.59 -61.11 56.33
C VAL A 83 -18.75 -60.30 55.36
N ASP A 84 -17.90 -60.97 54.61
CA ASP A 84 -17.25 -60.39 53.44
C ASP A 84 -18.24 -60.51 52.26
N VAL A 85 -18.92 -59.40 51.94
CA VAL A 85 -20.07 -59.39 51.03
C VAL A 85 -19.64 -59.32 49.57
N ASP A 86 -18.57 -58.59 49.26
CA ASP A 86 -18.08 -58.36 47.90
C ASP A 86 -16.75 -59.08 47.57
N MET A 87 -16.22 -59.85 48.53
CA MET A 87 -15.09 -60.77 48.40
C MET A 87 -13.73 -60.09 48.28
N ASP A 88 -13.53 -58.92 48.89
CA ASP A 88 -12.23 -58.26 48.97
C ASP A 88 -11.38 -58.65 50.19
N GLY A 89 -11.97 -59.42 51.11
CA GLY A 89 -11.33 -59.88 52.34
C GLY A 89 -11.52 -58.96 53.55
N SER A 90 -12.27 -57.86 53.41
CA SER A 90 -12.74 -57.02 54.52
C SER A 90 -14.08 -57.53 55.05
N LEU A 91 -14.28 -57.41 56.36
CA LEU A 91 -15.57 -57.71 56.99
C LEU A 91 -16.45 -56.45 56.93
N SER A 92 -17.77 -56.57 56.75
CA SER A 92 -18.70 -55.41 56.67
C SER A 92 -18.55 -54.38 57.80
N CYS A 93 -18.16 -54.81 59.00
CA CYS A 93 -17.93 -53.93 60.15
C CYS A 93 -16.64 -53.10 60.08
N GLN A 94 -15.73 -53.41 59.15
CA GLN A 94 -14.50 -52.68 58.84
C GLN A 94 -14.52 -52.04 57.45
N ASP A 95 -15.36 -52.57 56.56
CA ASP A 95 -15.58 -52.10 55.21
C ASP A 95 -16.38 -50.78 55.19
N CYS A 96 -15.97 -49.83 54.36
CA CYS A 96 -16.69 -48.57 54.17
C CYS A 96 -17.74 -48.65 53.06
N ASN A 97 -17.73 -49.69 52.23
CA ASN A 97 -18.75 -50.01 51.24
C ASN A 97 -18.83 -51.52 50.94
N ASP A 98 -19.69 -52.23 51.69
CA ASP A 98 -19.96 -53.69 51.59
C ASP A 98 -20.30 -54.24 50.18
N ASN A 99 -20.44 -53.41 49.15
CA ASN A 99 -20.78 -53.85 47.80
C ASN A 99 -19.73 -53.45 46.74
N ASN A 100 -18.61 -52.84 47.14
CA ASN A 100 -17.55 -52.43 46.23
C ASN A 100 -16.18 -52.95 46.69
N PRO A 101 -15.64 -53.99 46.02
CA PRO A 101 -14.40 -54.65 46.44
C PRO A 101 -13.12 -53.81 46.23
N ASN A 102 -13.27 -52.56 45.80
CA ASN A 102 -12.19 -51.58 45.75
C ASN A 102 -12.18 -50.66 46.98
N ASN A 103 -13.11 -50.81 47.93
CA ASN A 103 -13.28 -49.89 49.04
C ASN A 103 -13.09 -50.62 50.38
N PHE A 104 -11.84 -50.90 50.74
CA PHE A 104 -11.50 -51.62 51.96
C PHE A 104 -10.34 -50.99 52.73
N PRO A 105 -10.24 -51.24 54.06
CA PRO A 105 -9.18 -50.69 54.89
C PRO A 105 -7.76 -50.88 54.31
N GLY A 106 -7.09 -49.77 54.06
CA GLY A 106 -5.70 -49.74 53.60
C GLY A 106 -5.48 -50.02 52.11
N ASN A 107 -6.54 -50.02 51.28
CA ASN A 107 -6.38 -50.00 49.83
C ASN A 107 -5.67 -48.72 49.33
N MET A 108 -5.34 -48.66 48.04
CA MET A 108 -4.85 -47.43 47.40
C MET A 108 -6.01 -46.61 46.87
N GLU A 109 -6.05 -45.31 47.18
CA GLU A 109 -6.97 -44.37 46.53
C GLU A 109 -6.78 -44.38 45.02
N ILE A 110 -7.89 -44.35 44.30
CA ILE A 110 -7.97 -44.12 42.86
C ILE A 110 -8.93 -42.96 42.61
N CYS A 111 -8.71 -42.22 41.52
CA CYS A 111 -9.54 -41.09 41.14
C CYS A 111 -10.94 -41.53 40.68
N ASP A 112 -11.82 -41.85 41.63
CA ASP A 112 -13.20 -42.26 41.37
C ASP A 112 -14.23 -41.61 42.31
N GLY A 113 -13.76 -40.76 43.23
CA GLY A 113 -14.61 -40.03 44.16
C GLY A 113 -15.11 -40.87 45.33
N GLN A 114 -14.55 -42.06 45.54
CA GLN A 114 -14.86 -42.95 46.65
C GLN A 114 -13.66 -43.04 47.61
N ASP A 115 -13.93 -43.21 48.89
CA ASP A 115 -12.89 -43.54 49.89
C ASP A 115 -12.50 -45.01 49.70
N ASN A 116 -11.44 -45.28 48.93
CA ASN A 116 -11.05 -46.65 48.61
C ASN A 116 -10.35 -47.34 49.78
N ASN A 117 -9.70 -46.58 50.67
CA ASN A 117 -8.88 -47.11 51.76
C ASN A 117 -9.57 -47.07 53.14
N CYS A 118 -10.81 -46.59 53.19
CA CYS A 118 -11.65 -46.45 54.37
C CYS A 118 -11.03 -45.61 55.52
N ASN A 119 -10.26 -44.57 55.20
CA ASN A 119 -9.71 -43.66 56.22
C ASN A 119 -10.69 -42.54 56.64
N GLY A 120 -11.86 -42.47 55.99
CA GLY A 120 -12.93 -41.50 56.24
C GLY A 120 -12.98 -40.33 55.27
N ILE A 121 -12.10 -40.28 54.26
CA ILE A 121 -12.08 -39.27 53.20
C ILE A 121 -11.63 -39.90 51.87
N ALA A 122 -12.22 -39.45 50.76
CA ALA A 122 -11.67 -39.68 49.43
C ALA A 122 -10.50 -38.70 49.22
N ASP A 123 -9.27 -39.21 49.27
CA ASP A 123 -8.05 -38.39 49.33
C ASP A 123 -6.98 -38.76 48.30
N PHE A 124 -7.41 -39.15 47.10
CA PHE A 124 -6.50 -39.37 45.98
C PHE A 124 -5.53 -38.17 45.76
N PRO A 125 -4.23 -38.42 45.52
CA PRO A 125 -3.28 -37.36 45.20
C PRO A 125 -3.68 -36.59 43.93
N GLY A 126 -4.13 -35.35 44.09
CA GLY A 126 -4.72 -34.54 43.00
C GLY A 126 -6.12 -34.04 43.34
N GLY A 127 -6.76 -34.58 44.38
CA GLY A 127 -8.11 -34.20 44.81
C GLY A 127 -9.20 -34.92 44.02
N GLU A 128 -10.35 -35.11 44.65
CA GLU A 128 -11.49 -35.88 44.10
C GLU A 128 -12.80 -35.12 44.24
N ILE A 129 -12.71 -33.80 44.22
CA ILE A 129 -13.86 -32.92 44.24
C ILE A 129 -14.04 -32.34 42.83
N ASP A 130 -15.28 -32.11 42.46
CA ASP A 130 -15.62 -31.28 41.32
C ASP A 130 -15.64 -29.82 41.81
N ALA A 131 -14.52 -29.11 41.60
CA ALA A 131 -14.26 -27.82 42.23
C ALA A 131 -14.98 -26.66 41.53
N ASP A 132 -15.22 -26.76 40.22
CA ASP A 132 -15.85 -25.72 39.41
C ASP A 132 -17.21 -26.13 38.80
N ASN A 133 -17.66 -27.35 39.06
CA ASN A 133 -18.97 -27.91 38.71
C ASN A 133 -19.15 -28.26 37.23
N ASP A 134 -18.10 -28.71 36.55
CA ASP A 134 -18.18 -29.25 35.19
C ASP A 134 -18.37 -30.76 35.10
N GLY A 135 -18.33 -31.45 36.24
CA GLY A 135 -18.51 -32.89 36.36
C GLY A 135 -17.21 -33.70 36.23
N SER A 136 -16.05 -33.05 36.09
CA SER A 136 -14.74 -33.67 36.23
C SER A 136 -14.26 -33.63 37.67
N LEU A 137 -13.57 -34.68 38.11
CA LEU A 137 -12.88 -34.67 39.40
C LEU A 137 -11.53 -33.97 39.22
N SER A 138 -11.05 -33.25 40.24
CA SER A 138 -9.76 -32.53 40.21
C SER A 138 -8.56 -33.38 39.74
N CYS A 139 -8.58 -34.67 40.02
CA CYS A 139 -7.54 -35.61 39.57
C CYS A 139 -7.55 -35.94 38.06
N PHE A 140 -8.61 -35.60 37.33
CA PHE A 140 -8.68 -35.65 35.87
C PHE A 140 -8.77 -34.27 35.21
N ASP A 141 -9.22 -33.27 35.94
CA ASP A 141 -9.34 -31.88 35.52
C ASP A 141 -7.96 -31.23 35.36
N CYS A 142 -7.76 -30.52 34.25
CA CYS A 142 -6.52 -29.79 34.00
C CYS A 142 -6.55 -28.35 34.57
N ASN A 143 -7.72 -27.85 35.00
CA ASN A 143 -7.91 -26.59 35.68
C ASN A 143 -9.17 -26.58 36.57
N ASP A 144 -8.99 -26.97 37.85
CA ASP A 144 -9.99 -27.01 38.94
C ASP A 144 -10.80 -25.71 39.22
N SER A 145 -10.60 -24.65 38.43
CA SER A 145 -11.27 -23.35 38.59
C SER A 145 -11.97 -22.85 37.34
N ASN A 146 -11.88 -23.58 36.22
CA ASN A 146 -12.47 -23.20 34.95
C ASN A 146 -13.32 -24.33 34.36
N PRO A 147 -14.66 -24.24 34.43
CA PRO A 147 -15.57 -25.33 34.03
C PRO A 147 -15.64 -25.56 32.52
N ASN A 148 -14.79 -24.88 31.74
CA ASN A 148 -14.61 -25.13 30.31
C ASN A 148 -13.35 -25.98 30.03
N ASN A 149 -12.64 -26.44 31.05
CA ASN A 149 -11.34 -27.10 30.91
C ASN A 149 -11.38 -28.49 31.53
N PHE A 150 -12.11 -29.42 30.89
CA PHE A 150 -12.30 -30.78 31.38
C PHE A 150 -12.07 -31.84 30.30
N PRO A 151 -11.75 -33.09 30.70
CA PRO A 151 -11.53 -34.19 29.77
C PRO A 151 -12.63 -34.34 28.71
N GLY A 152 -12.24 -34.20 27.45
CA GLY A 152 -13.12 -34.42 26.30
C GLY A 152 -14.06 -33.27 25.95
N ASN A 153 -13.89 -32.08 26.55
CA ASN A 153 -14.56 -30.87 26.06
C ASN A 153 -14.14 -30.52 24.61
N MET A 154 -14.81 -29.55 23.98
CA MET A 154 -14.39 -29.02 22.69
C MET A 154 -13.38 -27.88 22.89
N GLU A 155 -12.25 -27.93 22.17
CA GLU A 155 -11.31 -26.81 22.10
C GLU A 155 -11.99 -25.56 21.55
N VAL A 156 -11.67 -24.42 22.13
CA VAL A 156 -12.00 -23.09 21.63
C VAL A 156 -10.74 -22.24 21.59
N CYS A 157 -10.75 -21.20 20.77
CA CYS A 157 -9.59 -20.31 20.63
C CYS A 157 -9.50 -19.34 21.83
N ASP A 158 -9.00 -19.81 22.98
CA ASP A 158 -8.85 -19.01 24.21
C ASP A 158 -7.48 -19.14 24.89
N GLY A 159 -6.58 -19.92 24.28
CA GLY A 159 -5.22 -20.20 24.75
C GLY A 159 -5.17 -21.27 25.84
N MET A 160 -6.26 -21.98 26.11
CA MET A 160 -6.34 -23.01 27.15
C MET A 160 -6.59 -24.40 26.54
N ASP A 161 -6.10 -25.44 27.22
CA ASP A 161 -6.43 -26.83 26.90
C ASP A 161 -7.84 -27.10 27.46
N ASN A 162 -8.88 -26.93 26.64
CA ASN A 162 -10.25 -27.07 27.10
C ASN A 162 -10.62 -28.54 27.31
N ASN A 163 -9.96 -29.46 26.59
CA ASN A 163 -10.30 -30.88 26.57
C ASN A 163 -9.35 -31.78 27.41
N CYS A 164 -8.38 -31.17 28.08
CA CYS A 164 -7.35 -31.78 28.91
C CYS A 164 -6.54 -32.90 28.21
N ASN A 165 -6.27 -32.78 26.92
CA ASN A 165 -5.41 -33.73 26.18
C ASN A 165 -3.90 -33.43 26.33
N GLY A 166 -3.56 -32.34 27.01
CA GLY A 166 -2.21 -31.85 27.23
C GLY A 166 -1.75 -30.78 26.23
N MET A 167 -2.63 -30.28 25.37
CA MET A 167 -2.34 -29.25 24.37
C MET A 167 -3.55 -28.32 24.19
N ALA A 168 -3.32 -27.01 24.15
CA ALA A 168 -4.26 -26.06 23.55
C ALA A 168 -4.14 -26.21 22.02
N ASP A 169 -5.03 -27.00 21.43
CA ASP A 169 -4.91 -27.49 20.05
C ASP A 169 -6.07 -27.09 19.13
N TYR A 170 -6.76 -25.98 19.45
CA TYR A 170 -7.69 -25.37 18.51
C TYR A 170 -6.94 -24.97 17.21
N PRO A 171 -7.52 -25.23 16.01
CA PRO A 171 -6.89 -24.84 14.75
C PRO A 171 -6.53 -23.35 14.70
N GLY A 172 -5.24 -23.03 14.71
CA GLY A 172 -4.72 -21.65 14.62
C GLY A 172 -4.42 -20.97 15.96
N GLU A 173 -4.53 -21.67 17.08
CA GLU A 173 -4.39 -21.09 18.43
C GLU A 173 -2.94 -20.88 18.91
N THR A 174 -1.99 -21.60 18.32
CA THR A 174 -0.58 -21.52 18.70
C THR A 174 0.29 -20.84 17.64
N VAL A 175 -0.34 -20.33 16.58
CA VAL A 175 0.35 -19.77 15.42
C VAL A 175 -0.14 -18.36 15.20
N ASP A 176 0.77 -17.41 15.39
CA ASP A 176 0.69 -16.06 14.84
C ASP A 176 1.45 -16.11 13.50
N GLN A 177 0.73 -16.00 12.38
CA GLN A 177 1.26 -16.31 11.06
C GLN A 177 1.93 -15.10 10.39
N ASP A 178 1.57 -13.88 10.75
CA ASP A 178 2.14 -12.65 10.20
C ASP A 178 2.86 -11.76 11.22
N ASN A 179 2.86 -12.16 12.50
CA ASN A 179 3.59 -11.56 13.62
C ASN A 179 3.01 -10.22 14.11
N ASP A 180 1.69 -10.04 14.07
CA ASP A 180 1.03 -8.88 14.69
C ASP A 180 0.66 -9.05 16.17
N GLY A 181 0.88 -10.26 16.71
CA GLY A 181 0.59 -10.60 18.10
C GLY A 181 -0.80 -11.20 18.32
N VAL A 182 -1.58 -11.43 17.27
CA VAL A 182 -2.86 -12.13 17.31
C VAL A 182 -2.71 -13.52 16.71
N VAL A 183 -3.28 -14.52 17.38
CA VAL A 183 -3.25 -15.91 16.89
C VAL A 183 -4.26 -16.09 15.76
N ALA A 184 -3.95 -16.96 14.80
CA ALA A 184 -4.72 -17.12 13.56
C ALA A 184 -6.22 -17.40 13.78
N CYS A 185 -6.61 -18.01 14.91
CA CYS A 185 -8.03 -18.24 15.19
C CYS A 185 -8.80 -17.03 15.72
N LEU A 186 -8.13 -15.95 16.15
CA LEU A 186 -8.73 -14.65 16.50
C LEU A 186 -8.49 -13.59 15.42
N ASP A 187 -7.54 -13.83 14.53
CA ASP A 187 -7.18 -12.95 13.45
C ASP A 187 -8.20 -13.08 12.29
N CYS A 188 -8.61 -11.95 11.71
CA CYS A 188 -9.45 -11.95 10.51
C CYS A 188 -8.63 -11.99 9.21
N ALA A 189 -7.31 -12.12 9.32
CA ALA A 189 -6.37 -11.85 8.25
C ALA A 189 -5.00 -12.54 8.39
N ASP A 190 -4.92 -13.86 8.59
CA ASP A 190 -3.70 -14.62 8.96
C ASP A 190 -2.37 -14.33 8.22
N ASN A 191 -2.35 -13.58 7.12
CA ASN A 191 -1.13 -13.22 6.39
C ASN A 191 -0.94 -11.69 6.23
N ASN A 192 -1.69 -10.87 6.96
CA ASN A 192 -1.63 -9.42 6.89
C ASN A 192 -1.60 -8.77 8.29
N PRO A 193 -0.41 -8.36 8.78
CA PRO A 193 -0.24 -7.87 10.15
C PRO A 193 -0.82 -6.46 10.38
N ALA A 194 -1.47 -5.89 9.37
CA ALA A 194 -2.21 -4.64 9.45
C ALA A 194 -3.72 -4.87 9.58
N ARG A 195 -4.16 -6.11 9.83
CA ARG A 195 -5.58 -6.45 9.89
C ARG A 195 -5.86 -7.38 11.08
N PHE A 196 -6.06 -6.81 12.25
CA PHE A 196 -6.29 -7.56 13.48
C PHE A 196 -7.29 -6.88 14.40
N PRO A 197 -7.92 -7.63 15.33
CA PRO A 197 -8.86 -7.09 16.30
C PRO A 197 -8.35 -5.83 17.02
N GLY A 198 -9.04 -4.71 16.81
CA GLY A 198 -8.74 -3.43 17.47
C GLY A 198 -7.61 -2.60 16.85
N ASN A 199 -7.07 -2.98 15.69
CA ASN A 199 -6.21 -2.10 14.91
C ASN A 199 -6.95 -0.80 14.51
N PRO A 200 -6.31 0.36 14.34
CA PRO A 200 -7.01 1.52 13.77
C PRO A 200 -7.34 1.31 12.29
N GLU A 201 -8.56 1.65 11.88
CA GLU A 201 -8.92 1.70 10.45
C GLU A 201 -8.07 2.73 9.71
N ILE A 202 -7.80 2.43 8.44
CA ILE A 202 -7.22 3.35 7.47
C ILE A 202 -8.13 3.41 6.24
N CYS A 203 -8.00 4.44 5.41
CA CYS A 203 -8.80 4.56 4.20
C CYS A 203 -8.28 3.64 3.08
N ASP A 204 -8.62 2.35 3.11
CA ASP A 204 -8.20 1.37 2.10
C ASP A 204 -9.34 0.46 1.58
N GLY A 205 -10.55 0.64 2.11
CA GLY A 205 -11.75 -0.12 1.78
C GLY A 205 -11.84 -1.46 2.50
N ILE A 206 -10.98 -1.72 3.49
CA ILE A 206 -10.82 -3.00 4.16
C ILE A 206 -11.04 -2.80 5.67
N ASP A 207 -11.78 -3.72 6.29
CA ASP A 207 -11.89 -3.81 7.75
C ASP A 207 -10.52 -4.21 8.33
N ASN A 208 -9.78 -3.22 8.85
CA ASN A 208 -8.45 -3.40 9.45
C ASN A 208 -8.54 -3.85 10.91
N ASN A 209 -9.66 -3.57 11.58
CA ASN A 209 -9.84 -3.77 13.01
C ASN A 209 -10.67 -5.00 13.36
N CYS A 210 -11.12 -5.74 12.34
CA CYS A 210 -11.89 -6.96 12.41
C CYS A 210 -13.24 -6.81 13.17
N ASN A 211 -13.85 -5.62 13.20
CA ASN A 211 -15.14 -5.40 13.87
C ASN A 211 -16.35 -5.82 13.00
N GLY A 212 -16.10 -6.22 11.75
CA GLY A 212 -17.09 -6.70 10.79
C GLY A 212 -17.52 -5.66 9.75
N VAL A 213 -16.99 -4.44 9.80
CA VAL A 213 -17.27 -3.38 8.82
C VAL A 213 -16.03 -2.49 8.61
N PRO A 214 -15.69 -2.10 7.36
CA PRO A 214 -14.79 -0.98 7.12
C PRO A 214 -15.48 0.30 7.60
N ASP A 215 -14.94 0.92 8.64
CA ASP A 215 -15.58 2.06 9.33
C ASP A 215 -14.68 3.30 9.46
N PHE A 216 -13.66 3.43 8.60
CA PHE A 216 -12.96 4.71 8.45
C PHE A 216 -13.93 5.79 7.93
N PRO A 217 -13.90 7.03 8.48
CA PRO A 217 -14.79 8.10 8.03
C PRO A 217 -14.62 8.39 6.53
N GLY A 218 -15.66 8.13 5.73
CA GLY A 218 -15.68 8.37 4.27
C GLY A 218 -15.30 7.16 3.41
N GLU A 219 -15.09 5.99 4.01
CA GLU A 219 -14.58 4.80 3.32
C GLU A 219 -15.63 3.92 2.64
N THR A 220 -16.90 4.17 2.91
CA THR A 220 -18.01 3.40 2.32
C THR A 220 -18.69 4.13 1.16
N THR A 221 -18.15 5.28 0.74
CA THR A 221 -18.76 6.15 -0.26
C THR A 221 -17.74 6.56 -1.30
N ASP A 222 -18.06 6.28 -2.56
CA ASP A 222 -17.50 6.92 -3.75
C ASP A 222 -18.58 7.89 -4.26
N ALA A 223 -18.34 9.18 -4.10
CA ALA A 223 -19.38 10.19 -4.22
C ALA A 223 -19.61 10.68 -5.66
N ASP A 224 -18.61 10.57 -6.54
CA ASP A 224 -18.70 10.95 -7.95
C ASP A 224 -18.47 9.80 -8.95
N ASN A 225 -18.20 8.60 -8.45
CA ASN A 225 -18.04 7.35 -9.18
C ASN A 225 -16.76 7.27 -10.03
N ASP A 226 -15.65 7.85 -9.56
CA ASP A 226 -14.33 7.68 -10.17
C ASP A 226 -13.54 6.47 -9.65
N GLY A 227 -14.09 5.76 -8.66
CA GLY A 227 -13.49 4.58 -8.04
C GLY A 227 -12.61 4.89 -6.83
N SER A 228 -12.49 6.15 -6.43
CA SER A 228 -11.83 6.57 -5.20
C SER A 228 -12.82 6.62 -4.03
N LEU A 229 -12.35 6.24 -2.84
CA LEU A 229 -13.12 6.42 -1.61
C LEU A 229 -13.05 7.89 -1.20
N ALA A 230 -14.14 8.45 -0.68
CA ALA A 230 -14.21 9.85 -0.26
C ALA A 230 -13.16 10.23 0.80
N CYS A 231 -12.65 9.26 1.56
CA CYS A 231 -11.56 9.48 2.51
C CYS A 231 -10.15 9.62 1.89
N ALA A 232 -9.96 9.16 0.65
CA ALA A 232 -8.71 9.26 -0.11
C ALA A 232 -8.81 10.27 -1.26
N ASP A 233 -10.03 10.59 -1.68
CA ASP A 233 -10.34 11.59 -2.70
C ASP A 233 -10.06 13.01 -2.18
N CYS A 234 -9.35 13.83 -2.96
CA CYS A 234 -9.10 15.23 -2.64
C CYS A 234 -10.24 16.15 -3.13
N ALA A 235 -11.34 15.57 -3.62
CA ALA A 235 -12.32 16.21 -4.46
C ALA A 235 -13.66 15.47 -4.60
N ASP A 236 -14.31 15.04 -3.50
CA ASP A 236 -15.47 14.12 -3.43
C ASP A 236 -16.64 14.28 -4.45
N ASN A 237 -16.72 15.37 -5.21
CA ASN A 237 -17.77 15.58 -6.22
C ASN A 237 -17.19 15.88 -7.62
N ASN A 238 -15.92 15.57 -7.87
CA ASN A 238 -15.25 15.78 -9.16
C ASN A 238 -14.46 14.53 -9.61
N PRO A 239 -14.99 13.74 -10.55
CA PRO A 239 -14.44 12.44 -10.94
C PRO A 239 -13.14 12.51 -11.76
N ASN A 240 -12.56 13.71 -11.88
CA ASN A 240 -11.26 13.94 -12.52
C ASN A 240 -10.20 14.34 -11.49
N ARG A 241 -10.44 14.12 -10.21
CA ARG A 241 -9.56 14.56 -9.13
C ARG A 241 -9.43 13.50 -8.05
N PHE A 242 -8.71 12.42 -8.35
CA PHE A 242 -8.57 11.26 -7.47
C PHE A 242 -7.14 10.72 -7.41
N PRO A 243 -6.75 10.01 -6.34
CA PRO A 243 -5.45 9.37 -6.20
C PRO A 243 -4.97 8.64 -7.45
N GLY A 244 -3.84 9.07 -8.02
CA GLY A 244 -3.20 8.42 -9.17
C GLY A 244 -3.81 8.74 -10.54
N ASN A 245 -4.72 9.72 -10.63
CA ASN A 245 -5.15 10.26 -11.92
C ASN A 245 -4.00 10.92 -12.70
N THR A 246 -4.22 11.25 -13.98
CA THR A 246 -3.25 12.01 -14.77
C THR A 246 -3.38 13.51 -14.48
N GLU A 247 -2.27 14.15 -14.10
CA GLU A 247 -2.18 15.60 -13.97
C GLU A 247 -2.43 16.33 -15.29
N ILE A 248 -3.16 17.43 -15.19
CA ILE A 248 -3.48 18.34 -16.29
C ILE A 248 -3.00 19.72 -15.88
N CYS A 249 -2.45 20.50 -16.81
CA CYS A 249 -2.00 21.85 -16.53
C CYS A 249 -3.18 22.81 -16.31
N ASP A 250 -3.75 22.81 -15.11
CA ASP A 250 -4.91 23.63 -14.75
C ASP A 250 -4.77 24.34 -13.39
N GLY A 251 -3.64 24.15 -12.68
CA GLY A 251 -3.43 24.75 -11.36
C GLY A 251 -4.07 23.98 -10.21
N ILE A 252 -4.55 22.76 -10.46
CA ILE A 252 -5.23 21.90 -9.50
C ILE A 252 -4.44 20.59 -9.38
N ASP A 253 -4.35 20.05 -8.17
CA ASP A 253 -3.90 18.68 -7.93
C ASP A 253 -5.01 17.72 -8.42
N ASN A 254 -4.81 17.12 -9.59
CA ASN A 254 -5.77 16.20 -10.21
C ASN A 254 -5.58 14.76 -9.70
N ASN A 255 -4.43 14.44 -9.12
CA ASN A 255 -4.10 13.08 -8.73
C ASN A 255 -3.89 12.88 -7.22
N CYS A 256 -4.21 13.90 -6.44
CA CYS A 256 -4.25 13.94 -4.98
C CYS A 256 -2.92 13.59 -4.30
N ASN A 257 -1.78 13.88 -4.94
CA ASN A 257 -0.46 13.60 -4.36
C ASN A 257 0.17 14.82 -3.65
N SER A 258 -0.57 15.92 -3.53
CA SER A 258 -0.16 17.22 -2.96
C SER A 258 0.82 18.05 -3.78
N ALA A 259 1.22 17.60 -4.97
CA ALA A 259 1.91 18.42 -5.96
C ALA A 259 0.88 19.06 -6.90
N VAL A 260 1.25 20.20 -7.49
CA VAL A 260 0.41 20.92 -8.47
C VAL A 260 1.27 21.24 -9.68
N ASP A 261 0.92 20.66 -10.83
CA ASP A 261 1.52 20.82 -12.16
C ASP A 261 3.06 20.74 -12.28
N GLN A 262 3.77 21.78 -11.82
CA GLN A 262 5.12 22.17 -12.26
C GLN A 262 6.27 21.28 -11.76
N ALA A 263 5.99 20.34 -10.87
CA ALA A 263 7.02 19.55 -10.20
C ALA A 263 6.84 18.03 -10.35
N GLU A 264 5.79 17.58 -11.02
CA GLU A 264 5.40 16.18 -10.98
C GLU A 264 5.69 15.44 -12.28
N VAL A 265 5.05 15.88 -13.36
CA VAL A 265 5.20 15.28 -14.68
C VAL A 265 5.79 16.30 -15.65
N PRO A 266 6.59 15.87 -16.63
CA PRO A 266 7.08 16.76 -17.67
C PRO A 266 5.92 17.47 -18.39
N ALA A 267 6.10 18.75 -18.75
CA ALA A 267 5.06 19.54 -19.41
C ALA A 267 4.51 18.87 -20.70
N ILE A 268 5.32 18.10 -21.44
CA ILE A 268 4.86 17.30 -22.59
C ILE A 268 3.72 16.32 -22.27
N VAL A 269 3.65 15.81 -21.04
CA VAL A 269 2.62 14.86 -20.60
C VAL A 269 1.32 15.60 -20.35
N MET A 270 1.38 16.73 -19.64
CA MET A 270 0.20 17.55 -19.31
C MET A 270 -0.35 18.31 -20.52
N CYS A 271 0.54 18.78 -21.39
CA CYS A 271 0.24 19.76 -22.43
C CYS A 271 0.30 19.18 -23.85
N GLY A 272 0.82 17.97 -24.01
CA GLY A 272 1.03 17.33 -25.30
C GLY A 272 2.22 17.93 -26.06
N ASN A 273 2.48 17.37 -27.23
CA ASN A 273 3.59 17.78 -28.09
C ASN A 273 3.18 18.95 -29.00
N LEU A 274 4.03 19.97 -29.09
CA LEU A 274 3.82 21.13 -29.94
C LEU A 274 4.63 21.08 -31.24
N PRO A 275 4.06 21.49 -32.38
CA PRO A 275 4.83 21.70 -33.60
C PRO A 275 5.91 22.78 -33.42
N ASN A 276 7.18 22.42 -33.65
CA ASN A 276 8.33 23.34 -33.67
C ASN A 276 8.49 24.21 -32.42
N ALA A 277 8.04 23.76 -31.25
CA ALA A 277 8.14 24.50 -30.00
C ALA A 277 8.35 23.53 -28.83
N THR A 278 8.77 24.06 -27.69
CA THR A 278 8.69 23.37 -26.40
C THR A 278 7.56 23.96 -25.58
N GLU A 279 6.80 23.09 -24.94
CA GLU A 279 5.71 23.41 -24.03
C GLU A 279 6.22 23.76 -22.62
N GLU A 280 5.44 24.57 -21.91
CA GLU A 280 5.57 24.79 -20.47
C GLU A 280 4.19 24.93 -19.85
N CYS A 281 4.06 24.46 -18.61
CA CYS A 281 2.85 24.59 -17.83
C CYS A 281 2.90 25.83 -16.92
N TYR A 282 1.97 26.75 -17.12
CA TYR A 282 1.85 27.98 -16.34
C TYR A 282 0.78 27.86 -15.23
N GLY A 283 0.55 26.63 -14.75
CA GLY A 283 -0.47 26.27 -13.76
C GLY A 283 -1.86 26.71 -14.18
N SER A 284 -2.50 27.58 -13.38
CA SER A 284 -3.85 28.12 -13.70
C SER A 284 -3.97 28.87 -15.03
N LEU A 285 -2.87 29.30 -15.64
CA LEU A 285 -2.87 29.93 -16.97
C LEU A 285 -2.85 28.90 -18.11
N GLY A 286 -2.71 27.62 -17.79
CA GLY A 286 -2.67 26.51 -18.73
C GLY A 286 -1.34 26.34 -19.44
N CYS A 287 -1.38 25.52 -20.48
CA CYS A 287 -0.23 25.24 -21.33
C CYS A 287 0.12 26.42 -22.24
N GLY A 288 1.41 26.71 -22.35
CA GLY A 288 1.92 27.75 -23.23
C GLY A 288 3.19 27.33 -23.98
N ILE A 289 3.55 28.13 -24.99
CA ILE A 289 4.81 27.98 -25.72
C ILE A 289 5.93 28.58 -24.84
N ASN A 290 6.95 27.79 -24.53
CA ASN A 290 8.13 28.25 -23.81
C ASN A 290 9.19 28.78 -24.79
N THR A 291 9.62 27.92 -25.73
CA THR A 291 10.62 28.30 -26.73
C THR A 291 10.26 27.75 -28.10
N CYS A 292 10.43 28.57 -29.15
CA CYS A 292 10.38 28.09 -30.52
C CYS A 292 11.66 27.34 -30.88
N SER A 293 11.50 26.29 -31.68
CA SER A 293 12.62 25.61 -32.34
C SER A 293 13.39 26.58 -33.23
N THR A 294 14.69 26.34 -33.40
CA THR A 294 15.55 27.15 -34.27
C THR A 294 14.91 27.33 -35.65
N ASN A 295 14.90 28.56 -36.16
CA ASN A 295 14.30 28.98 -37.44
C ASN A 295 12.77 29.14 -37.44
N TYR A 296 12.09 28.96 -36.32
CA TYR A 296 10.65 29.20 -36.21
C TYR A 296 10.35 30.41 -35.31
N TYR A 297 9.24 31.09 -35.63
CA TYR A 297 8.65 32.12 -34.78
C TYR A 297 7.18 31.79 -34.55
N ASP A 298 6.73 32.04 -33.34
CA ASP A 298 5.32 32.21 -33.01
C ASP A 298 4.91 33.66 -33.33
N VAL A 299 3.86 33.84 -34.13
CA VAL A 299 3.38 35.19 -34.50
C VAL A 299 1.97 35.51 -34.00
N ASN A 300 1.27 34.55 -33.40
CA ASN A 300 -0.12 34.70 -32.97
C ASN A 300 -0.35 34.37 -31.49
N SER A 301 0.64 33.82 -30.79
CA SER A 301 0.58 33.37 -29.39
C SER A 301 -0.50 32.32 -29.13
N GLN A 302 -0.87 31.57 -30.18
CA GLN A 302 -1.79 30.47 -30.08
C GLN A 302 -1.01 29.19 -29.76
N TYR A 303 -1.37 28.56 -28.64
CA TYR A 303 -0.68 27.36 -28.18
C TYR A 303 -0.81 26.19 -29.18
N THR A 304 -2.03 25.95 -29.68
CA THR A 304 -2.38 24.69 -30.36
C THR A 304 -1.66 24.42 -31.67
N ASP A 305 -1.12 25.44 -32.34
CA ASP A 305 -0.40 25.36 -33.60
C ASP A 305 1.12 25.51 -33.45
N GLY A 306 1.61 25.73 -32.22
CA GLY A 306 3.04 25.87 -31.92
C GLY A 306 3.67 27.06 -32.61
N CYS A 307 4.97 26.97 -32.93
CA CYS A 307 5.64 28.03 -33.68
C CYS A 307 5.51 27.79 -35.19
N GLU A 308 4.69 28.59 -35.84
CA GLU A 308 4.16 28.33 -37.18
C GLU A 308 4.97 28.98 -38.30
N CYS A 309 5.75 30.03 -38.03
CA CYS A 309 6.50 30.73 -39.06
C CYS A 309 7.93 30.20 -39.24
N LEU A 310 8.12 29.29 -40.20
CA LEU A 310 9.47 28.98 -40.69
C LEU A 310 10.09 30.20 -41.38
N VAL A 311 11.34 30.48 -41.03
CA VAL A 311 12.06 31.61 -41.60
C VAL A 311 12.74 31.28 -42.93
N ALA A 312 12.78 32.26 -43.82
CA ALA A 312 13.45 32.21 -45.10
C ALA A 312 14.31 33.48 -45.30
N PRO A 313 15.59 33.36 -45.69
CA PRO A 313 16.34 32.10 -45.78
C PRO A 313 16.62 31.50 -44.39
N ALA A 314 16.77 30.18 -44.36
CA ALA A 314 17.25 29.43 -43.20
C ALA A 314 18.73 29.02 -43.42
N PRO A 315 19.55 28.89 -42.37
CA PRO A 315 19.22 29.19 -40.96
C PRO A 315 18.99 30.69 -40.71
N ILE A 316 18.41 31.03 -39.56
CA ILE A 316 18.09 32.40 -39.10
C ILE A 316 19.29 33.35 -39.11
N THR A 317 20.51 32.81 -39.12
CA THR A 317 21.76 33.57 -39.21
C THR A 317 22.12 34.00 -40.64
N THR A 318 21.45 33.45 -41.66
CA THR A 318 21.71 33.78 -43.07
C THR A 318 21.20 35.18 -43.40
N GLY A 319 22.09 36.08 -43.83
CA GLY A 319 21.70 37.45 -44.14
C GLY A 319 21.32 38.29 -42.91
N ASN A 320 21.58 37.82 -41.69
CA ASN A 320 21.09 38.47 -40.47
C ASN A 320 21.79 39.79 -40.10
N SER A 321 22.80 40.18 -40.86
CA SER A 321 23.57 41.40 -40.67
C SER A 321 24.23 41.78 -41.99
N CYS A 322 24.64 43.04 -42.12
CA CYS A 322 25.31 43.50 -43.33
C CYS A 322 26.63 42.75 -43.61
N ALA A 323 27.38 42.36 -42.58
CA ALA A 323 28.61 41.58 -42.73
C ALA A 323 28.36 40.16 -43.27
N ASN A 324 27.19 39.59 -42.98
CA ASN A 324 26.75 38.27 -43.42
C ASN A 324 25.72 38.36 -44.56
N ALA A 325 25.73 39.45 -45.33
CA ALA A 325 24.76 39.68 -46.40
C ALA A 325 24.79 38.57 -47.45
N ILE A 326 23.61 38.22 -47.96
CA ILE A 326 23.44 37.20 -48.99
C ILE A 326 23.89 37.78 -50.32
N SER A 327 24.89 37.17 -50.93
CA SER A 327 25.36 37.59 -52.25
C SER A 327 24.29 37.33 -53.32
N VAL A 328 23.90 38.40 -54.01
CA VAL A 328 23.08 38.33 -55.22
C VAL A 328 23.96 38.04 -56.44
N GLY A 329 25.20 38.51 -56.42
CA GLY A 329 26.18 38.41 -57.49
C GLY A 329 26.49 39.77 -58.12
N THR A 330 27.12 39.73 -59.29
CA THR A 330 27.39 40.91 -60.12
C THR A 330 26.32 41.02 -61.19
N LEU A 331 25.66 42.18 -61.27
CA LEU A 331 24.67 42.50 -62.29
C LEU A 331 25.35 43.43 -63.30
N LEU A 332 25.54 42.92 -64.53
CA LEU A 332 26.10 43.71 -65.62
C LEU A 332 25.09 44.76 -66.06
N ASP A 333 25.57 45.90 -66.48
CA ASP A 333 24.69 46.91 -67.06
C ASP A 333 24.12 46.44 -68.41
N SER A 334 22.94 45.84 -68.38
CA SER A 334 22.20 45.40 -69.57
C SER A 334 20.74 45.13 -69.18
N ALA A 335 19.81 45.37 -70.10
CA ALA A 335 18.36 45.19 -69.87
C ALA A 335 17.91 43.79 -69.37
N ALA A 336 18.77 42.76 -69.40
CA ALA A 336 18.45 41.41 -68.91
C ALA A 336 19.10 41.04 -67.57
N ALA A 337 19.96 41.90 -67.00
CA ALA A 337 20.69 41.59 -65.77
C ALA A 337 19.85 41.87 -64.53
N SER A 338 19.02 40.89 -64.16
CA SER A 338 18.27 40.92 -62.92
C SER A 338 18.39 39.62 -62.12
N ALA A 339 18.17 39.72 -60.82
CA ALA A 339 18.11 38.59 -59.92
C ALA A 339 16.98 38.80 -58.92
N THR A 340 16.32 37.72 -58.52
CA THR A 340 15.28 37.77 -57.48
C THR A 340 15.73 37.06 -56.22
N ARG A 341 15.29 37.57 -55.08
CA ARG A 341 15.45 36.91 -53.78
C ARG A 341 14.16 37.01 -52.99
N SER A 342 13.82 35.94 -52.31
CA SER A 342 12.67 35.90 -51.40
C SER A 342 13.13 35.68 -49.97
N GLY A 343 12.32 36.13 -49.05
CA GLY A 343 12.54 35.92 -47.62
C GLY A 343 11.33 36.33 -46.81
N ASN A 344 11.45 36.22 -45.50
CA ASN A 344 10.50 36.78 -44.55
C ASN A 344 11.25 37.29 -43.31
N ALA A 345 10.69 38.33 -42.69
CA ALA A 345 11.10 38.75 -41.35
C ALA A 345 9.87 38.68 -40.45
N PRO A 346 9.58 37.50 -39.83
CA PRO A 346 8.29 37.27 -39.20
C PRO A 346 7.95 38.19 -38.02
N VAL A 347 8.96 38.72 -37.34
CA VAL A 347 8.82 39.64 -36.21
C VAL A 347 9.68 40.89 -36.41
N ALA A 348 9.34 41.97 -35.69
CA ALA A 348 10.18 43.16 -35.64
C ALA A 348 11.58 42.84 -35.08
N GLY A 349 12.61 43.43 -35.69
CA GLY A 349 14.02 43.21 -35.31
C GLY A 349 14.73 42.12 -36.10
N ARG A 350 14.02 41.25 -36.85
CA ARG A 350 14.66 40.43 -37.89
C ARG A 350 14.88 41.26 -39.15
N GLU A 351 16.08 41.19 -39.67
CA GLU A 351 16.49 41.85 -40.91
C GLU A 351 17.20 40.86 -41.84
N ILE A 352 17.07 41.08 -43.13
CA ILE A 352 17.73 40.28 -44.15
C ILE A 352 18.52 41.21 -45.06
N TRP A 353 19.83 40.98 -45.09
CA TRP A 353 20.78 41.75 -45.88
C TRP A 353 21.16 41.01 -47.15
N TYR A 354 21.18 41.73 -48.26
CA TYR A 354 21.69 41.30 -49.55
C TYR A 354 22.84 42.18 -49.98
N VAL A 355 23.77 41.63 -50.75
CA VAL A 355 24.87 42.38 -51.36
C VAL A 355 24.99 42.04 -52.83
N PHE A 356 25.13 43.06 -53.67
CA PHE A 356 25.35 42.89 -55.10
C PHE A 356 26.27 43.96 -55.65
N THR A 357 26.91 43.68 -56.77
CA THR A 357 27.70 44.66 -57.50
C THR A 357 26.96 45.03 -58.78
N GLY A 358 26.52 46.28 -58.89
CA GLY A 358 26.14 46.84 -60.19
C GLY A 358 27.44 47.11 -60.92
N GLN A 359 27.73 46.30 -61.94
CA GLN A 359 28.92 46.45 -62.77
C GLN A 359 28.53 47.17 -64.05
N ASP A 360 29.03 48.38 -64.14
CA ASP A 360 29.05 49.16 -65.36
C ASP A 360 30.04 48.54 -66.34
N ASP A 361 29.66 48.41 -67.60
CA ASP A 361 30.52 47.83 -68.62
C ASP A 361 31.60 48.83 -69.09
N ASN A 362 32.57 48.37 -69.86
CA ASN A 362 33.68 49.23 -70.31
C ASN A 362 33.46 49.67 -71.75
N GLN A 363 32.31 50.29 -72.02
CA GLN A 363 32.04 50.89 -73.33
C GLN A 363 32.73 52.27 -73.44
N THR A 364 33.68 52.36 -74.37
CA THR A 364 34.54 53.55 -74.54
C THR A 364 33.95 54.59 -75.50
N THR A 365 32.71 54.40 -75.98
CA THR A 365 32.04 55.30 -76.94
C THR A 365 30.54 55.44 -76.69
N GLU A 366 30.17 55.93 -75.50
CA GLU A 366 28.79 56.28 -75.18
C GLU A 366 28.38 57.59 -75.86
N THR A 367 27.62 57.51 -76.96
CA THR A 367 27.04 58.70 -77.62
C THR A 367 25.58 58.95 -77.23
N GLY A 368 25.00 58.10 -76.37
CA GLY A 368 23.58 58.08 -76.00
C GLY A 368 23.24 58.26 -74.52
N GLY A 369 24.21 58.15 -73.60
CA GLY A 369 23.96 57.81 -72.19
C GLY A 369 24.15 56.30 -72.02
N ASP A 370 24.80 55.89 -70.93
CA ASP A 370 24.99 54.50 -70.47
C ASP A 370 23.68 54.00 -69.80
N GLU A 371 23.58 52.70 -69.51
CA GLU A 371 22.36 52.06 -68.99
C GLU A 371 22.42 51.82 -67.48
N TYR A 372 23.50 52.26 -66.79
CA TYR A 372 23.75 52.02 -65.37
C TYR A 372 22.63 52.54 -64.48
N HIS A 373 21.66 51.65 -64.27
CA HIS A 373 20.44 51.89 -63.56
C HIS A 373 20.23 50.77 -62.56
N VAL A 374 20.66 51.05 -61.33
CA VAL A 374 20.48 50.13 -60.21
C VAL A 374 19.07 50.29 -59.67
N ASP A 375 18.29 49.22 -59.79
CA ASP A 375 16.92 49.14 -59.28
C ASP A 375 16.82 48.02 -58.26
N VAL A 376 16.13 48.32 -57.15
CA VAL A 376 15.73 47.33 -56.15
C VAL A 376 14.26 47.52 -55.86
N ARG A 377 13.44 46.55 -56.28
CA ARG A 377 11.98 46.62 -56.15
C ARG A 377 11.37 45.39 -55.52
N PHE A 378 10.29 45.60 -54.78
CA PHE A 378 9.45 44.50 -54.35
C PHE A 378 8.53 44.05 -55.49
N LEU A 379 8.61 42.77 -55.84
CA LEU A 379 7.61 42.08 -56.67
C LEU A 379 6.45 41.56 -55.81
N VAL A 380 6.75 41.17 -54.58
CA VAL A 380 5.77 40.84 -53.54
C VAL A 380 6.18 41.60 -52.30
N ASN A 381 5.30 42.46 -51.79
CA ASN A 381 5.51 43.18 -50.54
C ASN A 381 4.33 42.98 -49.58
N ALA A 382 4.58 42.31 -48.45
CA ALA A 382 3.64 42.14 -47.36
C ALA A 382 3.96 43.08 -46.18
N GLY A 383 4.25 44.36 -46.47
CA GLY A 383 4.51 45.38 -45.46
C GLY A 383 5.97 45.49 -44.99
N TYR A 384 6.92 45.14 -45.85
CA TYR A 384 8.36 45.31 -45.67
C TYR A 384 8.84 46.64 -46.25
N ALA A 385 10.01 47.07 -45.79
CA ALA A 385 10.75 48.21 -46.29
C ALA A 385 12.20 47.83 -46.60
N ILE A 386 12.86 48.63 -47.44
CA ILE A 386 14.28 48.49 -47.76
C ILE A 386 15.08 49.75 -47.44
N ASP A 387 16.27 49.54 -46.87
CA ASP A 387 17.34 50.53 -46.84
C ASP A 387 18.44 50.09 -47.81
N VAL A 388 19.07 51.04 -48.51
CA VAL A 388 20.14 50.75 -49.46
C VAL A 388 21.39 51.56 -49.11
N TYR A 389 22.53 50.89 -49.06
CA TYR A 389 23.84 51.46 -48.76
C TYR A 389 24.80 51.19 -49.90
N ARG A 390 25.48 52.23 -50.38
CA ARG A 390 26.47 52.17 -51.46
C ARG A 390 27.88 52.17 -50.91
N GLY A 391 28.73 51.29 -51.45
CA GLY A 391 30.16 51.17 -51.14
C GLY A 391 30.49 50.48 -49.81
N GLY A 392 29.50 50.15 -48.98
CA GLY A 392 29.72 49.48 -47.71
C GLY A 392 28.47 49.36 -46.84
N CYS A 393 28.64 48.83 -45.64
CA CYS A 393 27.62 48.68 -44.61
C CYS A 393 27.29 50.00 -43.89
N PRO A 394 26.23 50.06 -43.05
CA PRO A 394 26.00 51.23 -42.20
C PRO A 394 27.27 51.66 -41.45
N GLY A 395 27.64 52.94 -41.57
CA GLY A 395 28.82 53.53 -40.95
C GLY A 395 30.12 53.47 -41.79
N SER A 396 30.22 52.58 -42.79
CA SER A 396 31.35 52.53 -43.73
C SER A 396 30.97 52.87 -45.17
N GLY A 397 29.71 52.64 -45.55
CA GLY A 397 29.10 53.06 -46.81
C GLY A 397 28.21 54.29 -46.67
N THR A 398 27.75 54.82 -47.80
CA THR A 398 26.79 55.93 -47.85
C THR A 398 25.37 55.36 -47.94
N GLN A 399 24.48 55.76 -47.03
CA GLN A 399 23.07 55.42 -47.14
C GLN A 399 22.45 56.21 -48.30
N VAL A 400 21.94 55.51 -49.30
CA VAL A 400 21.34 56.09 -50.51
C VAL A 400 19.82 55.89 -50.58
N ALA A 401 19.27 54.97 -49.78
CA ALA A 401 17.83 54.80 -49.57
C ALA A 401 17.52 54.49 -48.11
N ASN A 402 16.37 54.96 -47.62
CA ASN A 402 15.93 54.73 -46.24
C ASN A 402 14.41 54.52 -46.22
N GLY A 403 14.00 53.32 -45.81
CA GLY A 403 12.60 52.99 -45.58
C GLY A 403 11.73 52.89 -46.84
N GLU A 404 12.31 52.56 -47.99
CA GLU A 404 11.55 52.45 -49.24
C GLU A 404 10.60 51.26 -49.18
N THR A 405 9.33 51.48 -49.52
CA THR A 405 8.27 50.46 -49.40
C THR A 405 7.83 49.84 -50.73
N SER A 406 8.40 50.30 -51.85
CA SER A 406 8.08 49.78 -53.18
C SER A 406 9.30 49.59 -54.03
N VAL A 407 10.08 50.66 -54.24
CA VAL A 407 11.21 50.69 -55.17
C VAL A 407 12.28 51.66 -54.70
N PHE A 408 13.53 51.30 -54.93
CA PHE A 408 14.68 52.19 -54.93
C PHE A 408 15.27 52.18 -56.33
N ASP A 409 15.41 53.35 -56.93
CA ASP A 409 16.05 53.53 -58.22
C ASP A 409 17.27 54.46 -58.08
N TRP A 410 18.39 54.07 -58.70
CA TRP A 410 19.63 54.84 -58.75
C TRP A 410 20.18 54.84 -60.17
N PHE A 411 20.28 56.04 -60.73
CA PHE A 411 20.71 56.26 -62.11
C PHE A 411 21.94 57.14 -62.11
N THR A 412 22.86 56.88 -63.03
CA THR A 412 24.01 57.76 -63.30
C THR A 412 23.94 58.46 -64.65
N ASP A 413 22.92 58.16 -65.46
CA ASP A 413 22.62 58.81 -66.74
C ASP A 413 21.19 58.57 -67.27
N PHE A 414 20.77 59.41 -68.22
CA PHE A 414 19.49 59.30 -68.93
C PHE A 414 19.70 59.50 -70.45
N PRO A 415 18.87 58.89 -71.32
CA PRO A 415 19.03 59.00 -72.75
C PRO A 415 18.72 60.41 -73.31
N LYS A 416 19.52 60.82 -74.30
CA LYS A 416 19.36 62.05 -75.09
C LYS A 416 18.02 62.10 -75.85
N THR A 417 16.93 62.60 -75.26
CA THR A 417 15.96 63.37 -76.06
C THR A 417 15.38 64.55 -75.30
N THR A 418 15.82 65.74 -75.69
CA THR A 418 15.25 67.03 -75.32
C THR A 418 13.82 67.16 -75.83
N SER A 419 12.82 66.99 -74.97
CA SER A 419 11.48 67.59 -75.17
C SER A 419 10.69 67.64 -73.86
N GLY A 420 10.69 68.80 -73.19
CA GLY A 420 9.59 69.13 -72.26
C GLY A 420 9.91 69.80 -70.91
N CYS A 421 11.13 70.24 -70.62
CA CYS A 421 11.45 70.75 -69.28
C CYS A 421 11.12 72.24 -69.10
N THR A 422 10.09 72.51 -68.28
CA THR A 422 9.80 73.85 -67.75
C THR A 422 10.20 73.92 -66.27
N LEU A 423 10.82 75.04 -65.87
CA LEU A 423 11.24 75.30 -64.48
C LEU A 423 10.05 75.13 -63.52
N GLY A 424 10.12 74.08 -62.69
CA GLY A 424 9.09 73.72 -61.71
C GLY A 424 8.41 72.35 -61.92
N GLY A 425 8.72 71.63 -63.00
CA GLY A 425 8.28 70.24 -63.24
C GLY A 425 9.43 69.22 -63.14
N SER A 426 9.09 67.96 -62.87
CA SER A 426 10.01 66.82 -62.81
C SER A 426 10.57 66.50 -64.20
N CYS A 427 11.85 66.79 -64.38
CA CYS A 427 12.64 66.42 -65.54
C CYS A 427 13.95 65.79 -65.06
N GLY A 428 14.28 64.62 -65.61
CA GLY A 428 15.56 63.95 -65.42
C GLY A 428 16.74 64.88 -65.72
N GLU A 429 17.79 64.74 -64.92
CA GLU A 429 18.92 65.65 -64.87
C GLU A 429 19.85 65.49 -66.09
N GLY A 430 19.86 66.48 -66.99
CA GLY A 430 21.05 66.98 -67.70
C GLY A 430 21.82 66.07 -68.69
N ASN A 431 22.88 66.65 -69.29
CA ASN A 431 23.93 65.91 -70.01
C ASN A 431 24.94 65.36 -68.98
N CYS A 432 25.54 64.19 -69.24
CA CYS A 432 26.58 63.61 -68.40
C CYS A 432 27.67 64.65 -68.05
N LEU A 433 27.92 64.86 -66.75
CA LEU A 433 28.91 65.81 -66.26
C LEU A 433 30.24 65.08 -65.99
N PRO A 434 31.41 65.68 -66.29
CA PRO A 434 32.71 65.07 -66.03
C PRO A 434 33.10 65.02 -64.52
N GLY A 435 32.18 65.31 -63.61
CA GLY A 435 32.42 65.29 -62.17
C GLY A 435 31.14 65.04 -61.39
N ASN A 436 31.27 64.30 -60.28
CA ASN A 436 30.19 63.89 -59.39
C ASN A 436 29.50 65.13 -58.77
N VAL A 437 28.21 65.31 -59.08
CA VAL A 437 27.32 66.29 -58.42
C VAL A 437 26.19 65.52 -57.75
N ASP A 438 25.99 65.73 -56.44
CA ASP A 438 24.97 65.04 -55.63
C ASP A 438 24.95 63.50 -55.78
N ASN A 439 26.13 62.89 -55.98
CA ASN A 439 26.32 61.44 -56.18
C ASN A 439 25.65 60.84 -57.42
N ARG A 440 25.16 61.65 -58.39
CA ARG A 440 24.21 61.14 -59.40
C ARG A 440 24.56 61.40 -60.87
N ASN A 441 25.80 61.72 -61.20
CA ASN A 441 26.20 61.90 -62.61
C ASN A 441 27.72 61.88 -62.82
N THR A 442 28.26 60.88 -63.54
CA THR A 442 29.63 60.88 -64.10
C THR A 442 29.68 60.11 -65.42
N CYS A 443 30.39 60.60 -66.44
CA CYS A 443 30.62 59.86 -67.70
C CYS A 443 31.64 58.70 -67.59
N ASN A 444 31.91 58.21 -66.38
CA ASN A 444 32.97 57.24 -66.10
C ASN A 444 32.34 55.98 -65.56
N ASN A 445 33.01 54.83 -65.80
CA ASN A 445 32.61 53.55 -65.25
C ASN A 445 32.36 53.66 -63.74
N ASP A 446 31.11 53.50 -63.30
CA ASP A 446 30.66 53.71 -61.92
C ASP A 446 30.25 52.40 -61.22
N THR A 447 31.02 51.34 -61.47
CA THR A 447 30.87 50.06 -60.79
C THR A 447 30.89 50.23 -59.27
N ALA A 448 29.83 49.76 -58.61
CA ALA A 448 29.68 49.87 -57.16
C ALA A 448 28.97 48.68 -56.53
N THR A 449 29.28 48.45 -55.25
CA THR A 449 28.63 47.45 -54.42
C THR A 449 27.52 48.10 -53.61
N TYR A 450 26.34 47.46 -53.60
CA TYR A 450 25.17 47.87 -52.86
C TYR A 450 24.82 46.83 -51.81
N HIS A 451 24.56 47.28 -50.59
CA HIS A 451 24.04 46.47 -49.51
C HIS A 451 22.58 46.87 -49.27
N VAL A 452 21.68 45.91 -49.39
CA VAL A 452 20.23 46.12 -49.27
C VAL A 452 19.75 45.43 -48.01
N ARG A 453 19.19 46.19 -47.09
CA ARG A 453 18.57 45.70 -45.86
C ARG A 453 17.07 45.62 -46.07
N VAL A 454 16.48 44.44 -45.95
CA VAL A 454 15.04 44.24 -45.92
C VAL A 454 14.60 44.02 -44.48
N TYR A 455 13.61 44.77 -44.02
CA TYR A 455 13.09 44.68 -42.65
C TYR A 455 11.60 45.03 -42.63
N ARG A 456 10.95 44.75 -41.49
CA ARG A 456 9.56 45.16 -41.27
C ARG A 456 9.51 46.42 -40.39
N PRO A 457 8.90 47.53 -40.87
CA PRO A 457 8.72 48.73 -40.08
C PRO A 457 7.57 48.64 -39.05
N SER A 458 6.60 47.75 -39.27
CA SER A 458 5.49 47.49 -38.33
C SER A 458 5.86 46.43 -37.28
N ASN A 459 5.30 46.56 -36.08
CA ASN A 459 5.41 45.56 -35.01
C ASN A 459 4.47 44.37 -35.20
N THR A 460 3.60 44.35 -36.23
CA THR A 460 2.71 43.22 -36.48
C THR A 460 3.50 42.01 -36.98
N ALA A 461 3.47 40.93 -36.21
CA ALA A 461 4.09 39.67 -36.58
C ALA A 461 3.26 38.95 -37.65
N THR A 462 3.92 38.29 -38.61
CA THR A 462 3.28 37.52 -39.69
C THR A 462 4.30 36.68 -40.47
N CYS A 463 3.91 35.48 -40.89
CA CYS A 463 4.74 34.62 -41.75
C CYS A 463 4.87 35.09 -43.20
N SER A 464 4.13 36.13 -43.63
CA SER A 464 4.08 36.57 -45.03
C SER A 464 5.48 36.82 -45.59
N SER A 465 5.74 36.39 -46.82
CA SER A 465 7.04 36.59 -47.48
C SER A 465 7.08 37.87 -48.31
N TYR A 466 8.29 38.24 -48.71
CA TYR A 466 8.53 39.19 -49.80
C TYR A 466 9.26 38.50 -50.95
N THR A 467 9.24 39.16 -52.11
CA THR A 467 10.14 38.88 -53.22
C THR A 467 10.71 40.21 -53.69
N LEU A 468 12.03 40.34 -53.60
CA LEU A 468 12.79 41.45 -54.16
C LEU A 468 13.34 41.06 -55.53
N GLN A 469 13.43 42.06 -56.40
CA GLN A 469 14.27 42.02 -57.57
C GLN A 469 15.37 43.06 -57.44
N PHE A 470 16.56 42.69 -57.92
CA PHE A 470 17.72 43.54 -58.09
C PHE A 470 18.01 43.58 -59.59
N SER A 471 18.22 44.75 -60.16
CA SER A 471 18.62 44.93 -61.56
C SER A 471 19.68 46.01 -61.70
N ASN A 472 20.48 45.89 -62.76
CA ASN A 472 21.40 46.93 -63.22
C ASN A 472 21.19 47.10 -64.73
N GLY A 473 20.40 48.10 -65.16
CA GLY A 473 20.02 48.32 -66.55
C GLY A 473 18.61 48.88 -66.75
N VAL A 474 18.21 49.15 -68.00
CA VAL A 474 16.88 49.68 -68.34
C VAL A 474 15.78 48.65 -68.01
N TYR A 475 14.78 49.09 -67.25
CA TYR A 475 13.60 48.31 -66.85
C TYR A 475 12.37 48.64 -67.69
#